data_AF-A0A397TKU0-F1
#
_entry.id   AF-A0A397TKU0-F1
#
_cell.length_a   1.000
_cell.length_b   1.000
_cell.length_c   1.000
_cell.angle_alpha   90.00
_cell.angle_beta   90.00
_cell.angle_gamma   90.00
#
_symmetry.space_group_name_H-M   'P 1'
#
loop_
_entity.id
_entity.type
_entity.pdbx_description
1 polymer ?
#
loop_
_entity_poly.entity_id
_entity_poly.type
_entity_poly.pdbx_seq_one_letter_code
_entity_poly.pdbx_strand_id
1 'polypeptide(L)' 'MSSKFLYELFNDYEKLFEIELGYDVIIYAGEEPNIKKIHAHSNILFIRLDD' A
#
# COMPACT_ATOMS: atom_id res chain seq x y z
N MET A 1 18.93 1.34 -12.62
CA MET A 1 17.75 1.95 -13.29
C MET A 1 17.97 3.44 -13.44
N SER A 2 17.38 4.08 -14.45
CA SER A 2 17.53 5.54 -14.61
C SER A 2 16.71 6.27 -13.55
N SER A 3 17.15 7.47 -13.17
CA SER A 3 16.42 8.32 -12.22
C SER A 3 15.01 8.67 -12.70
N LYS A 4 14.84 8.87 -14.02
CA LYS A 4 13.53 9.11 -14.64
C LYS A 4 12.56 7.94 -14.44
N PHE A 5 13.04 6.71 -14.67
CA PHE A 5 12.22 5.52 -14.47
C PHE A 5 11.77 5.37 -13.02
N LEU A 6 12.68 5.62 -12.06
CA LEU A 6 12.34 5.55 -10.63
C LEU A 6 11.30 6.60 -10.22
N TYR A 7 11.39 7.81 -10.78
CA TYR A 7 10.42 8.88 -10.53
C TYR A 7 9.03 8.54 -11.07
N GLU A 8 8.95 8.04 -12.30
CA GLU A 8 7.69 7.61 -12.91
C GLU A 8 7.05 6.46 -12.13
N LEU A 9 7.86 5.47 -11.74
CA LEU A 9 7.41 4.35 -10.92
C LEU A 9 6.87 4.81 -9.56
N PHE A 10 7.54 5.75 -8.89
CA PHE A 10 7.07 6.30 -7.62
C PHE A 10 5.73 7.02 -7.76
N ASN A 11 5.57 7.84 -8.79
CA ASN A 11 4.31 8.52 -9.09
C ASN A 11 3.16 7.53 -9.35
N ASP A 12 3.43 6.40 -9.99
CA ASP A 12 2.40 5.39 -10.24
C ASP A 12 2.00 4.66 -8.95
N TYR A 13 2.92 4.44 -8.01
CA TYR A 13 2.60 3.93 -6.68
C TYR A 13 1.80 4.92 -5.82
N GLU A 14 2.09 6.22 -5.91
CA GLU A 14 1.32 7.26 -5.22
C GLU A 14 -0.13 7.28 -5.71
N LYS A 15 -0.33 7.21 -7.03
CA LYS A 15 -1.68 7.07 -7.61
C LYS A 15 -2.36 5.78 -7.19
N LEU A 16 -1.61 4.66 -7.12
CA LEU A 16 -2.15 3.38 -6.66
C LEU A 16 -2.66 3.47 -5.22
N PHE A 17 -1.98 4.23 -4.36
CA PHE A 17 -2.42 4.48 -2.98
C PHE A 17 -3.72 5.30 -2.91
N GLU A 18 -3.88 6.29 -3.79
CA GLU A 18 -5.07 7.15 -3.84
C GLU A 18 -6.31 6.43 -4.41
N ILE A 19 -6.13 5.46 -5.31
CA ILE A 19 -7.25 4.72 -5.88
C ILE A 19 -7.74 3.63 -4.93
N GLU A 20 -9.04 3.63 -4.66
CA GLU A 20 -9.70 2.57 -3.87
C GLU A 20 -9.94 1.27 -4.66
N LEU A 21 -9.02 0.94 -5.57
CA LEU A 21 -9.13 -0.19 -6.49
C LEU A 21 -7.85 -1.01 -6.51
N GLY A 22 -7.99 -2.32 -6.77
CA GLY A 22 -6.85 -3.22 -6.92
C GLY A 22 -6.17 -3.63 -5.62
N TYR A 23 -6.78 -3.37 -4.46
CA TYR A 23 -6.31 -3.89 -3.18
C TYR A 23 -6.28 -5.43 -3.22
N ASP A 24 -5.12 -5.99 -2.88
CA ASP A 24 -4.89 -7.43 -2.78
C ASP A 24 -4.66 -7.88 -1.32
N VAL A 25 -4.64 -6.94 -0.37
CA VAL A 25 -4.47 -7.18 1.06
C VAL A 25 -5.61 -6.54 1.86
N ILE A 26 -6.13 -7.28 2.84
CA ILE A 26 -7.06 -6.77 3.85
C ILE A 26 -6.43 -6.99 5.22
N ILE A 27 -6.26 -5.91 5.97
CA ILE A 27 -5.71 -5.92 7.33
C ILE A 27 -6.86 -5.73 8.31
N TYR A 28 -6.95 -6.63 9.28
CA TYR A 28 -7.86 -6.53 10.42
C TYR A 28 -7.06 -6.05 11.62
N ALA A 29 -7.38 -4.85 12.12
CA ALA A 29 -6.64 -4.22 13.20
C ALA A 29 -7.55 -3.96 14.41
N GLY A 30 -7.04 -4.27 15.60
CA GLY A 30 -7.76 -4.17 16.86
C GLY A 30 -8.26 -5.51 17.39
N GLU A 31 -8.98 -5.45 18.50
CA GLU A 31 -9.55 -6.61 19.19
C GLU A 31 -11.08 -6.49 19.23
N GLU A 32 -11.79 -7.61 19.42
CA GLU A 32 -13.25 -7.57 19.55
C GLU A 32 -13.70 -6.68 20.74
N PRO A 33 -14.77 -5.89 20.59
CA PRO A 33 -15.64 -5.75 19.41
C PRO A 33 -15.16 -4.70 18.39
N ASN A 34 -14.00 -4.05 18.61
CA ASN A 34 -13.54 -2.86 17.89
C ASN A 34 -12.55 -3.18 16.75
N ILE A 35 -12.83 -4.20 15.96
CA ILE A 35 -11.99 -4.56 14.81
C ILE A 35 -12.26 -3.59 13.65
N LYS A 36 -11.21 -2.96 13.14
CA LYS A 36 -11.23 -2.13 11.92
C LYS A 36 -10.70 -2.92 10.74
N LYS A 37 -11.30 -2.71 9.56
CA LYS A 37 -10.83 -3.25 8.29
C LYS A 37 -10.08 -2.17 7.53
N ILE A 38 -8.90 -2.50 7.02
CA ILE A 38 -8.05 -1.62 6.23
C ILE A 38 -7.73 -2.35 4.92
N HIS A 39 -7.97 -1.69 3.78
CA HIS A 39 -7.59 -2.20 2.47
C HIS A 39 -6.22 -1.65 2.09
N ALA A 40 -5.35 -2.51 1.58
CA ALA A 40 -3.97 -2.16 1.24
C ALA A 40 -3.49 -2.90 -0.01
N HIS A 41 -2.41 -2.39 -0.61
CA HIS A 41 -1.70 -3.05 -1.71
C HIS A 41 -0.38 -3.64 -1.20
N SER A 42 -0.12 -4.92 -1.49
CA SER A 42 1.04 -5.69 -1.00
C SER A 42 2.38 -5.06 -1.36
N ASN A 43 2.47 -4.52 -2.57
CA ASN A 43 3.62 -3.82 -3.12
C ASN A 43 4.01 -2.54 -2.35
N ILE A 44 3.04 -1.86 -1.72
CA ILE A 44 3.28 -0.69 -0.87
C ILE A 44 3.64 -1.11 0.56
N LEU A 45 2.99 -2.16 1.08
CA LEU A 45 3.18 -2.63 2.45
C LEU A 45 4.63 -3.13 2.70
N PHE A 46 5.25 -3.75 1.70
CA PHE A 46 6.60 -4.33 1.79
C PHE A 46 7.70 -3.27 1.98
N ILE A 47 7.49 -2.03 1.53
CA ILE A 47 8.52 -0.98 1.52
C ILE A 47 8.72 -0.34 2.92
N ARG A 48 7.81 -0.59 3.89
CA ARG A 48 7.84 0.01 5.23
C ARG A 48 8.18 -0.97 6.36
N LEU A 49 8.58 -2.19 6.01
CA LEU A 49 8.87 -3.30 6.92
C LEU A 49 10.38 -3.57 7.02
N ASP A 50 11.20 -2.51 6.93
CA ASP A 50 12.61 -2.53 7.33
C ASP A 50 12.71 -1.97 8.77
N ASP A 51 13.44 -2.70 9.63
CA ASP A 51 13.74 -2.36 11.05
C ASP A 51 14.45 -1.00 11.24
#